data_AF-A0A099KBV3-F1
#
_entry.id   AF-A0A099KBV3-F1
#
_cell.length_a   1.000
_cell.length_b   1.000
_cell.length_c   1.000
_cell.angle_alpha   90.00
_cell.angle_beta   90.00
_cell.angle_gamma   90.00
#
_symmetry.space_group_name_H-M   'P 1'
#
loop_
_entity.id
_entity.type
_entity.pdbx_description
1 polymer ?
#
loop_
_entity_poly.entity_id
_entity_poly.type
_entity_poly.pdbx_seq_one_letter_code
_entity_poly.pdbx_strand_id
1 'polypeptide(L)'
;MLKKILLLSTLLLSFQATAVFNECIGVYVGRISITNQGMDKVVFLQKPTDGGGSYWVNFASWDPEAKKEALSILMAAKLSQHKVDLYTTATDSCSIGSPSQTLKEVHLSTNP
;
A
#
# COMPACT_ATOMS: atom_id res chain seq x y z
N MET A 1 1.43 -39.80 -29.57
CA MET A 1 2.04 -39.17 -28.38
C MET A 1 2.01 -37.63 -28.39
N LEU A 2 1.85 -36.95 -29.54
CA LEU A 2 1.83 -35.48 -29.65
C LEU A 2 0.69 -34.77 -28.87
N LYS A 3 -0.50 -35.39 -28.75
CA LYS A 3 -1.67 -34.80 -28.08
C LYS A 3 -1.50 -34.59 -26.56
N LYS A 4 -0.61 -35.34 -25.90
CA LYS A 4 -0.38 -35.21 -24.44
C LYS A 4 0.57 -34.06 -24.09
N ILE A 5 1.41 -33.61 -25.03
CA ILE A 5 2.32 -32.48 -24.84
C ILE A 5 1.57 -31.15 -24.90
N LEU A 6 0.51 -31.07 -25.72
CA LEU A 6 -0.29 -29.84 -25.88
C LEU A 6 -1.04 -29.44 -24.60
N LEU A 7 -1.47 -30.42 -23.78
CA LEU A 7 -2.18 -30.19 -22.51
C LEU A 7 -1.25 -29.78 -21.36
N LEU A 8 0.04 -30.14 -21.43
CA LEU A 8 1.02 -29.76 -20.41
C LEU A 8 1.53 -28.32 -20.62
N SER A 9 1.46 -27.81 -21.86
CA SER A 9 1.86 -26.45 -22.23
C SER A 9 0.92 -25.36 -21.70
N THR A 10 -0.34 -25.67 -21.40
CA THR A 10 -1.34 -24.65 -20.98
C THR A 10 -1.35 -24.35 -19.48
N LEU A 11 -0.67 -25.16 -18.65
CA LEU A 11 -0.59 -24.92 -17.19
C LEU A 11 0.56 -24.00 -16.76
N LEU A 12 1.53 -23.70 -17.62
CA LEU A 12 2.72 -22.91 -17.26
C LEU A 12 2.55 -21.39 -17.43
N LEU A 13 1.37 -20.92 -17.85
CA LEU A 13 1.12 -19.50 -18.14
C LEU A 13 0.20 -18.81 -17.14
N SER A 14 -0.02 -19.37 -15.95
CA SER A 14 -0.61 -18.62 -14.84
C SER A 14 0.41 -17.63 -14.28
N PHE A 15 0.72 -16.60 -15.07
CA PHE A 15 1.28 -15.34 -14.59
C PHE A 15 0.32 -14.83 -13.51
N GLN A 16 0.78 -14.83 -12.26
CA GLN A 16 0.06 -14.16 -11.18
C GLN A 16 0.12 -12.67 -11.48
N ALA A 17 -0.87 -12.16 -12.20
CA ALA A 17 -1.11 -10.74 -12.32
C ALA A 17 -1.57 -10.25 -10.95
N THR A 18 -0.62 -9.83 -10.10
CA THR A 18 -0.96 -8.97 -8.96
C THR A 18 -1.32 -7.63 -9.57
N ALA A 19 -2.61 -7.40 -9.81
CA ALA A 19 -3.08 -6.07 -10.19
C ALA A 19 -2.66 -5.11 -9.06
N VAL A 20 -1.69 -4.25 -9.35
CA VAL A 20 -1.17 -3.36 -8.33
C VAL A 20 -2.23 -2.30 -8.05
N PHE A 21 -2.64 -2.25 -6.80
CA PHE A 21 -3.59 -1.28 -6.28
C PHE A 21 -3.00 0.14 -6.34
N ASN A 22 -3.73 1.06 -6.97
CA ASN A 22 -3.31 2.47 -7.16
C ASN A 22 -4.41 3.47 -6.78
N GLU A 23 -5.35 3.10 -5.90
CA GLU A 23 -6.31 4.05 -5.35
C GLU A 23 -5.70 4.67 -4.08
N CYS A 24 -5.89 5.97 -3.86
CA CYS A 24 -5.34 6.67 -2.69
C CYS A 24 -6.41 7.25 -1.76
N ILE A 25 -7.68 7.13 -2.13
CA ILE A 25 -8.81 7.60 -1.34
C ILE A 25 -9.55 6.39 -0.81
N GLY A 26 -9.92 6.41 0.47
CA GLY A 26 -10.72 5.37 1.08
C GLY A 26 -10.00 4.03 1.24
N VAL A 27 -8.69 4.06 1.51
CA VAL A 27 -7.85 2.84 1.58
C VAL A 27 -7.60 2.41 3.01
N TYR A 28 -7.19 1.17 3.22
CA TYR A 28 -6.87 0.66 4.55
C TYR A 28 -5.37 0.64 4.82
N VAL A 29 -4.99 0.81 6.08
CA VAL A 29 -3.59 0.70 6.50
C VAL A 29 -3.18 -0.77 6.60
N GLY A 30 -2.28 -1.18 5.70
CA GLY A 30 -1.68 -2.50 5.66
C GLY A 30 -0.49 -2.61 6.61
N ARG A 31 0.67 -2.96 6.10
CA ARG A 31 1.88 -3.16 6.92
C ARG A 31 2.53 -1.81 7.23
N ILE A 32 2.98 -1.64 8.47
CA ILE A 32 3.77 -0.50 8.92
C ILE A 32 5.17 -1.01 9.24
N SER A 33 6.20 -0.40 8.67
CA SER A 33 7.61 -0.69 8.94
C SER A 33 8.16 0.37 9.88
N ILE A 34 8.69 -0.07 11.02
CA ILE A 34 9.34 0.77 12.03
C ILE A 34 10.78 0.30 12.16
N THR A 35 11.72 1.24 12.11
CA THR A 35 13.15 1.00 12.34
C THR A 35 13.57 1.66 13.66
N ASN A 36 14.85 1.56 14.01
CA ASN A 36 15.42 2.30 15.14
C ASN A 36 15.35 3.84 14.99
N GLN A 37 15.00 4.34 13.80
CA GLN A 37 14.81 5.76 13.51
C GLN A 37 13.33 6.18 13.51
N GLY A 38 12.41 5.27 13.85
CA GLY A 38 10.97 5.49 13.83
C GLY A 38 10.28 4.90 12.60
N MET A 39 9.14 5.47 12.22
CA MET A 39 8.38 4.99 11.06
C MET A 39 9.15 5.24 9.75
N ASP A 40 9.30 4.18 8.95
CA ASP A 40 10.05 4.21 7.69
C ASP A 40 9.12 4.25 6.47
N LYS A 41 8.20 3.28 6.40
CA LYS A 41 7.34 3.04 5.24
C LYS A 41 6.08 2.26 5.59
N VAL A 42 5.06 2.41 4.76
CA VAL A 42 3.74 1.79 4.91
C VAL A 42 3.26 1.18 3.60
N VAL A 43 2.52 0.07 3.70
CA VAL A 43 1.71 -0.51 2.61
C VAL A 43 0.25 -0.20 2.89
N PHE A 44 -0.51 0.15 1.86
CA PHE A 44 -1.95 0.34 1.90
C PHE A 44 -2.68 -0.81 1.20
N LEU A 45 -3.95 -1.01 1.55
CA LEU A 45 -4.78 -2.11 1.05
C LEU A 45 -6.10 -1.58 0.50
N GLN A 46 -6.67 -2.26 -0.49
CA GLN A 46 -8.01 -1.96 -0.97
C GLN A 46 -9.08 -2.46 -0.01
N LYS A 47 -8.85 -3.62 0.61
CA LYS A 47 -9.70 -4.22 1.64
C LYS A 47 -8.84 -4.71 2.82
N PRO A 48 -9.39 -4.75 4.05
CA PRO A 48 -8.63 -5.17 5.23
C PRO A 48 -8.12 -6.62 5.16
N THR A 49 -8.79 -7.46 4.36
CA THR A 49 -8.49 -8.88 4.20
C THR A 49 -7.50 -9.17 3.07
N ASP A 50 -7.06 -8.16 2.33
CA ASP A 50 -6.19 -8.39 1.18
C ASP A 50 -4.79 -8.87 1.63
N GLY A 51 -4.34 -9.97 1.02
CA GLY A 51 -3.00 -10.51 1.25
C GLY A 51 -1.89 -9.73 0.53
N GLY A 52 -2.26 -8.98 -0.50
CA GLY A 52 -1.41 -8.05 -1.25
C GLY A 52 -1.88 -6.60 -1.08
N GLY A 53 -1.02 -5.64 -1.38
CA GLY A 53 -1.32 -4.22 -1.21
C GLY A 53 -0.60 -3.36 -2.22
N SER A 54 -0.58 -2.06 -1.95
CA SER A 54 0.27 -1.10 -2.66
C SER A 54 1.76 -1.48 -2.56
N TYR A 55 2.60 -0.80 -3.33
CA TYR A 55 4.02 -0.76 -3.01
C TYR A 55 4.24 -0.08 -1.65
N TRP A 56 5.44 -0.26 -1.10
CA TRP A 56 5.86 0.50 0.08
C TRP A 56 5.95 1.98 -0.27
N VAL A 57 5.22 2.80 0.47
CA VAL A 57 5.28 4.26 0.43
C VAL A 57 6.10 4.73 1.63
N ASN A 58 7.14 5.53 1.38
CA ASN A 58 8.07 5.97 2.40
C ASN A 58 7.73 7.38 2.94
N PHE A 59 8.40 7.78 4.02
CA PHE A 59 8.23 9.09 4.67
C PHE A 59 9.52 9.92 4.60
N ALA A 60 10.27 9.87 3.50
CA ALA A 60 11.60 10.47 3.40
C ALA A 60 11.62 11.99 3.64
N SER A 61 10.56 12.71 3.27
CA SER A 61 10.45 14.17 3.41
C SER A 61 9.87 14.65 4.74
N TRP A 62 9.53 13.74 5.66
CA TRP A 62 8.87 14.10 6.92
C TRP A 62 9.88 14.29 8.04
N ASP A 63 9.64 15.30 8.89
CA ASP A 63 10.40 15.47 10.11
C ASP A 63 10.08 14.35 11.14
N PRO A 64 10.97 14.09 12.11
CA PRO A 64 10.78 13.01 13.08
C PRO A 64 9.52 13.12 13.94
N GLU A 65 9.07 14.33 14.29
CA GLU A 65 7.87 14.49 15.12
C GLU A 65 6.61 14.25 14.30
N ALA A 66 6.52 14.78 13.08
CA ALA A 66 5.43 14.49 12.16
C ALA A 66 5.33 12.99 11.85
N LYS A 67 6.45 12.26 11.75
CA LYS A 67 6.44 10.79 11.62
C LYS A 67 5.80 10.09 12.82
N LYS A 68 6.03 10.56 14.05
CA LYS A 68 5.41 9.98 15.26
C LYS A 68 3.91 10.25 15.31
N GLU A 69 3.48 11.45 14.93
CA GLU A 69 2.07 11.80 14.83
C GLU A 69 1.36 10.96 13.76
N ALA A 70 1.95 10.86 12.56
CA ALA A 70 1.42 10.00 11.49
C ALA A 70 1.37 8.54 11.90
N LEU A 71 2.38 8.02 12.60
CA LEU A 71 2.36 6.65 13.13
C LEU A 71 1.16 6.44 14.06
N SER A 72 0.86 7.40 14.93
CA SER A 72 -0.28 7.31 15.85
C SER A 72 -1.61 7.27 15.10
N ILE A 73 -1.78 8.13 14.09
CA ILE A 73 -2.97 8.16 13.22
C ILE A 73 -3.11 6.85 12.44
N LEU A 74 -2.03 6.37 11.83
CA LEU A 74 -2.02 5.15 11.02
C LEU A 74 -2.26 3.89 11.85
N MET A 75 -1.74 3.82 13.07
CA MET A 75 -2.03 2.72 14.00
C MET A 75 -3.50 2.75 14.43
N ALA A 76 -4.05 3.92 14.76
CA ALA A 76 -5.45 4.06 15.11
C ALA A 76 -6.37 3.62 13.95
N ALA A 77 -6.08 4.09 12.73
CA ALA A 77 -6.80 3.68 11.52
C ALA A 77 -6.69 2.17 11.28
N LYS A 78 -5.49 1.59 11.41
CA LYS A 78 -5.25 0.16 11.24
C LYS A 78 -6.07 -0.68 12.22
N LEU A 79 -6.03 -0.35 13.51
CA LEU A 79 -6.69 -1.11 14.57
C LEU A 79 -8.22 -1.02 14.48
N SER A 80 -8.74 0.13 14.07
CA SER A 80 -10.18 0.36 13.88
C SER A 80 -10.69 -0.12 12.52
N GLN A 81 -9.80 -0.57 11.64
CA GLN A 81 -10.11 -0.80 10.21
C GLN A 81 -10.76 0.44 9.57
N HIS A 82 -10.36 1.64 10.00
CA HIS A 82 -10.84 2.89 9.44
C HIS A 82 -10.07 3.23 8.18
N LYS A 83 -10.76 3.83 7.21
CA LYS A 83 -10.16 4.24 5.94
C LYS A 83 -9.32 5.50 6.09
N VAL A 84 -8.30 5.61 5.24
CA VAL A 84 -7.47 6.80 5.10
C VAL A 84 -7.45 7.26 3.66
N ASP A 85 -7.33 8.57 3.52
CA ASP A 85 -7.03 9.22 2.25
C ASP A 85 -5.56 9.65 2.30
N LEU A 86 -4.84 9.46 1.21
CA LEU A 86 -3.42 9.75 1.16
C LEU A 86 -3.04 10.48 -0.11
N TYR A 87 -1.97 11.24 0.00
CA TYR A 87 -1.38 11.95 -1.11
C TYR A 87 0.12 11.69 -1.13
N THR A 88 0.68 11.47 -2.32
CA THR A 88 2.12 11.29 -2.51
C THR A 88 2.73 12.50 -3.21
N THR A 89 4.06 12.50 -3.31
CA THR A 89 4.80 13.50 -4.07
C THR A 89 4.76 13.27 -5.58
N ALA A 90 4.06 12.24 -6.06
CA ALA A 90 3.91 11.99 -7.49
C ALA A 90 3.10 13.10 -8.18
N THR A 91 3.25 13.23 -9.50
CA THR A 91 2.54 14.22 -10.31
C THR A 91 1.01 14.08 -10.20
N ASP A 92 0.50 12.85 -10.06
CA ASP A 92 -0.92 12.54 -9.86
C ASP A 92 -1.36 12.59 -8.38
N SER A 93 -0.44 12.93 -7.47
CA SER A 93 -0.63 12.90 -6.02
C SER A 93 -1.01 11.53 -5.44
N CYS A 94 -0.87 10.42 -6.18
CA CYS A 94 -1.26 9.10 -5.71
C CYS A 94 -0.17 8.05 -5.99
N SER A 95 -0.11 7.50 -7.20
CA SER A 95 0.93 6.57 -7.68
C SER A 95 1.41 5.45 -6.73
N ILE A 96 0.67 5.07 -5.67
CA ILE A 96 1.09 4.03 -4.71
C ILE A 96 1.17 2.62 -5.32
N GLY A 97 0.61 2.46 -6.52
CA GLY A 97 0.79 1.31 -7.38
C GLY A 97 2.13 1.27 -8.12
N SER A 98 3.03 2.21 -7.85
CA SER A 98 4.40 2.25 -8.36
C SER A 98 5.42 2.21 -7.21
N PRO A 99 6.65 1.72 -7.43
CA PRO A 99 7.69 1.75 -6.40
C PRO A 99 8.15 3.17 -6.10
N SER A 100 8.88 3.32 -4.98
CA SER A 100 9.62 4.53 -4.61
C SER A 100 8.77 5.79 -4.40
N GLN A 101 7.50 5.64 -4.02
CA GLN A 101 6.65 6.79 -3.68
C GLN A 101 6.95 7.30 -2.28
N THR A 102 6.87 8.63 -2.13
CA THR A 102 6.98 9.31 -0.84
C THR A 102 5.61 9.87 -0.47
N LEU A 103 5.16 9.59 0.74
CA LEU A 103 3.92 10.15 1.28
C LEU A 103 4.11 11.64 1.51
N LYS A 104 3.13 12.44 1.10
CA LYS A 104 3.08 13.88 1.35
C LYS A 104 2.13 14.17 2.50
N GLU A 105 0.93 13.59 2.47
CA GLU A 105 -0.15 13.85 3.43
C GLU A 105 -0.94 12.55 3.68
N VAL A 106 -1.52 12.41 4.89
CA VAL A 106 -2.47 11.35 5.24
C VAL A 106 -3.60 11.92 6.08
N HIS A 107 -4.83 11.59 5.70
CA HIS A 107 -6.05 12.02 6.38
C HIS A 107 -6.85 10.79 6.80
N LEU A 108 -7.50 10.87 7.97
CA LEU A 108 -8.57 9.92 8.30
C LEU A 108 -9.77 10.26 7.42
N SER A 109 -10.29 9.28 6.67
CA SER A 109 -11.45 9.52 5.81
C SER A 109 -12.68 9.84 6.67
N THR A 110 -13.48 10.84 6.30
CA THR A 110 -14.69 11.23 7.04
C THR A 110 -15.84 10.22 6.95
N ASN A 111 -15.81 9.30 5.96
CA ASN A 111 -16.80 8.23 5.78
C ASN A 111 -16.10 6.86 5.75
N PRO A 112 -16.35 5.98 6.74
CA PRO A 112 -15.78 4.62 6.77
C PRO A 112 -16.33 3.69 5.68
#